data_AF-A0A6A5WHX4-F1
#
_entry.id   AF-A0A6A5WHX4-F1
#
_cell.length_a   1.000
_cell.length_b   1.000
_cell.length_c   1.000
_cell.angle_alpha   90.00
_cell.angle_beta   90.00
_cell.angle_gamma   90.00
#
_symmetry.space_group_name_H-M   'P 1'
#
loop_
_entity.id
_entity.type
_entity.pdbx_description
1 polymer ?
#
loop_
_entity_poly.entity_id
_entity_poly.type
_entity_poly.pdbx_seq_one_letter_code
_entity_poly.pdbx_strand_id
1 'polypeptide(L)'
;MYLLGLRKLQSKGQGEKLGWYQLAGIHGRPFIPWDGVNQDGGGGNGYCSHGSNIFPTWHRPYLALFEEVLYLNCRQAISEFPAGAYKDRLIAALSTFRIPYWDWAAIPPSGQGNLPWSVQRPTIEVTLPNGTTTIRNPLYSYVFQNVNHADIVDSPYNMYNQTMRDATSKSGDAVSQNDKVALKMDEIRPNMQSRVYNILAMQKDYLKMSNDVTSWDSLEATHNTIHTSCGGHMDQPAYSAFDPLFWLHHTNVDRVFTIWQALNPDVYVEPMLNPFSTFTRQGGHTADANTPLHPFHRNDGGEFWTSEGVRSTTTFAYTYPDLADLDPKNTTPLVRRVNELYGPEAHSLFKRDVTVADDLTKRSNPTPLKSRAVAGAPSFSGLRQYIASIKVQKFSKHGSFNIHVFLGDAPGPDPGQWSSEESWIGMTGIFAATPGGVENTHAKNSGIEANGAVPLTAALEAKIRSKELRDMREGIVEGYLRANLRWRVAKTNNEQIDVEDTPGFQISVVWSEVVPATSKDEFPQ
;
A
#
# COMPACT_ATOMS: atom_id res chain seq x y z
N MET A 1 -16.00 -16.75 9.98
CA MET A 1 -15.78 -15.77 11.07
C MET A 1 -15.50 -14.38 10.52
N TYR A 2 -14.30 -14.10 9.95
CA TYR A 2 -13.91 -12.76 9.48
C TYR A 2 -14.98 -12.07 8.63
N LEU A 3 -15.47 -12.75 7.57
CA LEU A 3 -16.51 -12.22 6.68
C LEU A 3 -17.83 -11.91 7.40
N LEU A 4 -18.19 -12.68 8.44
CA LEU A 4 -19.40 -12.45 9.22
C LEU A 4 -19.25 -11.21 10.12
N GLY A 5 -18.10 -11.07 10.78
CA GLY A 5 -17.79 -9.87 11.56
C GLY A 5 -17.75 -8.61 10.68
N LEU A 6 -17.12 -8.70 9.51
CA LEU A 6 -17.03 -7.59 8.56
C LEU A 6 -18.42 -7.16 8.05
N ARG A 7 -19.25 -8.13 7.66
CA ARG A 7 -20.64 -7.87 7.26
C ARG A 7 -21.42 -7.16 8.37
N LYS A 8 -21.22 -7.58 9.63
CA LYS A 8 -21.90 -7.00 10.78
C LYS A 8 -21.41 -5.57 11.06
N LEU A 9 -20.10 -5.33 10.98
CA LEU A 9 -19.49 -4.01 11.11
C LEU A 9 -19.99 -3.03 10.02
N GLN A 10 -20.07 -3.49 8.76
CA GLN A 10 -20.56 -2.69 7.64
C GLN A 10 -22.07 -2.40 7.70
N SER A 11 -22.85 -3.25 8.38
CA SER A 11 -24.29 -3.03 8.56
C SER A 11 -24.66 -2.01 9.64
N LYS A 12 -23.69 -1.57 10.46
CA LYS A 12 -23.91 -0.53 11.48
C LYS A 12 -24.29 0.79 10.84
N GLY A 13 -25.18 1.56 11.46
CA GLY A 13 -25.60 2.86 10.96
C GLY A 13 -24.42 3.79 10.72
N GLN A 14 -24.44 4.60 9.66
CA GLN A 14 -23.29 5.47 9.29
C GLN A 14 -22.93 6.52 10.36
N GLY A 15 -23.82 6.81 11.32
CA GLY A 15 -23.55 7.67 12.48
C GLY A 15 -23.08 6.93 13.74
N GLU A 16 -23.04 5.60 13.75
CA GLU A 16 -22.51 4.85 14.89
C GLU A 16 -20.99 5.02 14.96
N LYS A 17 -20.46 5.59 16.07
CA LYS A 17 -19.03 5.88 16.27
C LYS A 17 -18.08 4.72 15.91
N LEU A 18 -18.47 3.49 16.26
CA LEU A 18 -17.71 2.26 15.99
C LEU A 18 -18.30 1.45 14.81
N GLY A 19 -19.02 2.12 13.91
CA GLY A 19 -19.47 1.57 12.64
C GLY A 19 -18.42 1.78 11.54
N TRP A 20 -18.51 0.99 10.46
CA TRP A 20 -17.57 1.06 9.33
C TRP A 20 -17.33 2.48 8.83
N TYR A 21 -18.41 3.23 8.62
CA TYR A 21 -18.34 4.59 8.06
C TYR A 21 -17.55 5.55 8.95
N GLN A 22 -17.81 5.54 10.26
CA GLN A 22 -17.11 6.42 11.21
C GLN A 22 -15.65 6.02 11.40
N LEU A 23 -15.34 4.71 11.42
CA LEU A 23 -13.96 4.23 11.48
C LEU A 23 -13.18 4.65 10.24
N ALA A 24 -13.71 4.38 9.04
CA ALA A 24 -13.11 4.80 7.78
C ALA A 24 -12.94 6.34 7.70
N GLY A 25 -13.92 7.08 8.23
CA GLY A 25 -13.92 8.53 8.22
C GLY A 25 -12.86 9.19 9.11
N ILE A 26 -12.18 8.44 10.00
CA ILE A 26 -11.01 8.96 10.74
C ILE A 26 -9.89 9.33 9.77
N HIS A 27 -9.66 8.52 8.73
CA HIS A 27 -8.58 8.73 7.79
C HIS A 27 -8.73 10.05 7.01
N GLY A 28 -9.93 10.32 6.52
CA GLY A 28 -10.22 11.40 5.59
C GLY A 28 -11.57 12.05 5.87
N ARG A 29 -12.42 12.12 4.84
CA ARG A 29 -13.77 12.67 4.96
C ARG A 29 -14.62 11.83 5.91
N PRO A 30 -15.49 12.47 6.73
CA PRO A 30 -16.03 13.83 6.53
C PRO A 30 -15.31 15.01 7.23
N PHE A 31 -14.13 14.81 7.83
CA PHE A 31 -13.46 15.82 8.69
C PHE A 31 -14.34 16.26 9.85
N ILE A 32 -14.73 15.31 10.68
CA ILE A 32 -15.51 15.57 11.89
C ILE A 32 -14.70 15.14 13.12
N PRO A 33 -14.98 15.73 14.29
CA PRO A 33 -14.38 15.28 15.54
C PRO A 33 -14.64 13.79 15.79
N TRP A 34 -13.61 13.08 16.24
CA TRP A 34 -13.71 11.68 16.65
C TRP A 34 -13.25 11.54 18.10
N ASP A 35 -14.05 10.85 18.91
CA ASP A 35 -13.75 10.54 20.32
C ASP A 35 -13.37 11.77 21.17
N GLY A 36 -14.02 12.91 20.94
CA GLY A 36 -13.78 14.15 21.71
C GLY A 36 -12.58 14.97 21.24
N VAL A 37 -11.85 14.52 20.20
CA VAL A 37 -10.77 15.29 19.59
C VAL A 37 -11.33 16.25 18.55
N ASN A 38 -11.33 17.55 18.85
CA ASN A 38 -11.86 18.58 17.95
C ASN A 38 -10.80 19.04 16.93
N GLN A 39 -11.27 19.78 15.90
CA GLN A 39 -10.38 20.39 14.92
C GLN A 39 -9.58 21.52 15.58
N ASP A 40 -8.27 21.55 15.36
CA ASP A 40 -7.41 22.62 15.83
C ASP A 40 -7.37 23.79 14.83
N GLY A 41 -7.06 24.99 15.32
CA GLY A 41 -6.85 26.16 14.48
C GLY A 41 -5.73 25.92 13.46
N GLY A 42 -6.06 25.97 12.17
CA GLY A 42 -5.12 25.68 11.07
C GLY A 42 -5.11 24.21 10.61
N GLY A 43 -5.84 23.31 11.28
CA GLY A 43 -6.19 22.00 10.73
C GLY A 43 -7.25 22.11 9.63
N GLY A 44 -7.33 21.12 8.74
CA GLY A 44 -8.29 21.20 7.61
C GLY A 44 -8.49 19.95 6.76
N ASN A 45 -7.82 18.84 7.10
CA ASN A 45 -7.93 17.55 6.40
C ASN A 45 -8.39 16.45 7.38
N GLY A 46 -8.36 15.19 6.97
CA GLY A 46 -8.55 14.05 7.88
C GLY A 46 -7.42 13.90 8.90
N TYR A 47 -7.54 12.93 9.81
CA TYR A 47 -6.52 12.72 10.85
C TYR A 47 -5.25 12.04 10.30
N CYS A 48 -5.31 11.40 9.13
CA CYS A 48 -4.19 10.63 8.61
C CYS A 48 -2.93 11.47 8.43
N SER A 49 -1.78 10.90 8.81
CA SER A 49 -0.48 11.52 8.65
C SER A 49 0.20 10.97 7.40
N HIS A 50 0.20 11.76 6.32
CA HIS A 50 0.89 11.47 5.05
C HIS A 50 1.94 12.54 4.76
N GLY A 51 2.95 12.22 3.97
CA GLY A 51 4.15 13.02 3.77
C GLY A 51 4.82 13.35 5.10
N SER A 52 4.87 12.34 5.98
CA SER A 52 5.11 12.55 7.40
C SER A 52 5.99 11.46 7.99
N ASN A 53 6.98 11.83 8.79
CA ASN A 53 7.81 10.87 9.53
C ASN A 53 6.98 9.93 10.40
N ILE A 54 5.83 10.37 10.93
CA ILE A 54 4.95 9.53 11.76
C ILE A 54 3.94 8.71 10.93
N PHE A 55 3.99 8.73 9.59
CA PHE A 55 3.11 7.95 8.69
C PHE A 55 3.00 6.47 9.12
N PRO A 56 4.09 5.70 9.29
CA PRO A 56 3.97 4.29 9.65
C PRO A 56 3.35 4.11 11.03
N THR A 57 3.70 4.99 11.97
CA THR A 57 3.30 4.87 13.38
C THR A 57 1.89 5.35 13.64
N TRP A 58 1.36 6.30 12.87
CA TRP A 58 -0.02 6.77 12.99
C TRP A 58 -1.02 5.70 12.52
N HIS A 59 -0.69 4.97 11.45
CA HIS A 59 -1.54 3.92 10.91
C HIS A 59 -1.59 2.67 11.80
N ARG A 60 -0.61 2.46 12.69
CA ARG A 60 -0.59 1.30 13.62
C ARG A 60 -1.74 1.28 14.65
N PRO A 61 -1.95 2.31 15.50
CA PRO A 61 -3.11 2.35 16.39
C PRO A 61 -4.43 2.47 15.62
N TYR A 62 -4.42 3.01 14.39
CA TYR A 62 -5.59 2.99 13.52
C TYR A 62 -6.02 1.56 13.15
N LEU A 63 -5.07 0.71 12.77
CA LEU A 63 -5.30 -0.72 12.53
C LEU A 63 -5.72 -1.45 13.81
N ALA A 64 -5.12 -1.12 14.96
CA ALA A 64 -5.47 -1.73 16.24
C ALA A 64 -6.93 -1.44 16.62
N LEU A 65 -7.37 -0.18 16.49
CA LEU A 65 -8.78 0.20 16.69
C LEU A 65 -9.72 -0.58 15.77
N PHE A 66 -9.39 -0.65 14.48
CA PHE A 66 -10.21 -1.39 13.52
C PHE A 66 -10.27 -2.88 13.83
N GLU A 67 -9.13 -3.50 14.15
CA GLU A 67 -9.04 -4.91 14.53
C GLU A 67 -9.86 -5.21 15.78
N GLU A 68 -9.78 -4.37 16.82
CA GLU A 68 -10.56 -4.54 18.05
C GLU A 68 -12.07 -4.50 17.75
N VAL A 69 -12.53 -3.48 17.01
CA VAL A 69 -13.94 -3.37 16.67
C VAL A 69 -14.39 -4.54 15.80
N LEU A 70 -13.57 -4.99 14.85
CA LEU A 70 -13.87 -6.15 14.02
C LEU A 70 -13.90 -7.45 14.85
N TYR A 71 -12.99 -7.61 15.82
CA TYR A 71 -13.01 -8.72 16.76
C TYR A 71 -14.33 -8.77 17.54
N LEU A 72 -14.80 -7.62 18.05
CA LEU A 72 -16.08 -7.54 18.78
C LEU A 72 -17.27 -7.93 17.89
N ASN A 73 -17.26 -7.52 16.62
CA ASN A 73 -18.29 -7.91 15.66
C ASN A 73 -18.20 -9.40 15.26
N CYS A 74 -17.00 -9.96 15.14
CA CYS A 74 -16.77 -11.41 14.98
C CYS A 74 -17.32 -12.18 16.17
N ARG A 75 -17.03 -11.73 17.40
CA ARG A 75 -17.55 -12.33 18.65
C ARG A 75 -19.08 -12.33 18.67
N GLN A 76 -19.70 -11.21 18.29
CA GLN A 76 -21.14 -11.11 18.20
C GLN A 76 -21.72 -12.07 17.14
N ALA A 77 -21.15 -12.11 15.94
CA ALA A 77 -21.58 -13.03 14.89
C ALA A 77 -21.46 -14.50 15.33
N ILE A 78 -20.42 -14.86 16.09
CA ILE A 78 -20.25 -16.22 16.64
C ILE A 78 -21.30 -16.53 17.71
N SER A 79 -21.70 -15.54 18.51
CA SER A 79 -22.68 -15.73 19.58
C SER A 79 -24.04 -16.21 19.07
N GLU A 80 -24.39 -15.85 17.82
CA GLU A 80 -25.64 -16.20 17.15
C GLU A 80 -25.70 -17.66 16.67
N PHE A 81 -24.57 -18.39 16.65
CA PHE A 81 -24.57 -19.82 16.31
C PHE A 81 -25.16 -20.66 17.44
N PRO A 82 -25.88 -21.76 17.12
CA PRO A 82 -26.31 -22.73 18.12
C PRO A 82 -25.10 -23.37 18.82
N ALA A 83 -25.29 -23.84 20.05
CA ALA A 83 -24.25 -24.57 20.78
C ALA A 83 -23.85 -25.86 20.02
N GLY A 84 -22.56 -26.20 20.04
CA GLY A 84 -22.02 -27.39 19.41
C GLY A 84 -20.62 -27.17 18.81
N ALA A 85 -20.03 -28.25 18.31
CA ALA A 85 -18.62 -28.30 17.88
C ALA A 85 -18.23 -27.22 16.87
N TYR A 86 -19.14 -26.79 15.99
CA TYR A 86 -18.86 -25.71 15.05
C TYR A 86 -18.69 -24.36 15.74
N LYS A 87 -19.57 -24.03 16.69
CA LYS A 87 -19.45 -22.80 17.50
C LYS A 87 -18.18 -22.85 18.35
N ASP A 88 -17.88 -23.99 18.97
CA ASP A 88 -16.66 -24.17 19.78
C ASP A 88 -15.40 -23.95 18.94
N ARG A 89 -15.37 -24.46 17.69
CA ARG A 89 -14.29 -24.21 16.74
C ARG A 89 -14.16 -22.71 16.39
N LEU A 90 -15.28 -22.02 16.21
CA LEU A 90 -15.26 -20.58 15.94
C LEU A 90 -14.78 -19.77 17.16
N ILE A 91 -15.18 -20.15 18.37
CA ILE A 91 -14.69 -19.53 19.63
C ILE A 91 -13.17 -19.75 19.76
N ALA A 92 -12.69 -20.96 19.50
CA ALA A 92 -11.25 -21.25 19.51
C ALA A 92 -10.48 -20.48 18.43
N ALA A 93 -11.05 -20.26 17.24
CA ALA A 93 -10.44 -19.43 16.21
C ALA A 93 -10.49 -17.92 16.55
N LEU A 94 -11.50 -17.47 17.30
CA LEU A 94 -11.63 -16.08 17.71
C LEU A 94 -10.51 -15.68 18.66
N SER A 95 -10.04 -16.56 19.55
CA SER A 95 -8.98 -16.23 20.53
C SER A 95 -7.63 -15.89 19.87
N THR A 96 -7.42 -16.33 18.63
CA THR A 96 -6.21 -16.05 17.83
C THR A 96 -6.49 -15.12 16.65
N PHE A 97 -7.66 -14.48 16.61
CA PHE A 97 -8.08 -13.60 15.52
C PHE A 97 -7.15 -12.41 15.35
N ARG A 98 -6.61 -12.21 14.15
CA ARG A 98 -5.96 -10.98 13.70
C ARG A 98 -6.42 -10.63 12.28
N ILE A 99 -6.37 -9.36 11.90
CA ILE A 99 -6.63 -8.94 10.53
C ILE A 99 -5.52 -9.48 9.60
N PRO A 100 -5.87 -10.07 8.44
CA PRO A 100 -4.86 -10.57 7.51
C PRO A 100 -4.21 -9.40 6.73
N TYR A 101 -2.95 -9.58 6.34
CA TYR A 101 -2.26 -8.66 5.43
C TYR A 101 -2.38 -9.13 3.98
N TRP A 102 -2.35 -8.19 3.05
CA TRP A 102 -2.17 -8.46 1.62
C TRP A 102 -0.74 -8.14 1.20
N ASP A 103 0.06 -9.19 1.00
CA ASP A 103 1.46 -9.04 0.56
C ASP A 103 1.55 -8.82 -0.95
N TRP A 104 1.45 -7.55 -1.35
CA TRP A 104 1.49 -7.14 -2.75
C TRP A 104 2.88 -7.24 -3.40
N ALA A 105 3.96 -7.49 -2.64
CA ALA A 105 5.31 -7.63 -3.16
C ALA A 105 5.73 -9.10 -3.37
N ALA A 106 5.16 -10.03 -2.61
CA ALA A 106 5.51 -11.44 -2.67
C ALA A 106 5.02 -12.12 -3.95
N ILE A 107 5.71 -13.20 -4.33
CA ILE A 107 5.27 -14.11 -5.38
C ILE A 107 4.05 -14.89 -4.86
N PRO A 108 2.87 -14.82 -5.52
CA PRO A 108 1.70 -15.55 -5.08
C PRO A 108 1.88 -17.08 -5.27
N PRO A 109 1.09 -17.92 -4.58
CA PRO A 109 1.03 -19.35 -4.87
C PRO A 109 0.77 -19.65 -6.34
N SER A 110 1.24 -20.81 -6.79
CA SER A 110 0.94 -21.29 -8.15
C SER A 110 -0.57 -21.29 -8.42
N GLY A 111 -0.97 -20.78 -9.59
CA GLY A 111 -2.39 -20.67 -9.98
C GLY A 111 -3.19 -19.55 -9.30
N GLN A 112 -2.53 -18.66 -8.54
CA GLN A 112 -3.15 -17.47 -7.95
C GLN A 112 -2.50 -16.18 -8.45
N GLY A 113 -3.28 -15.10 -8.46
CA GLY A 113 -2.78 -13.74 -8.67
C GLY A 113 -2.38 -13.06 -7.36
N ASN A 114 -1.75 -11.90 -7.47
CA ASN A 114 -1.28 -11.07 -6.38
C ASN A 114 -2.42 -10.53 -5.52
N LEU A 115 -3.48 -10.01 -6.13
CA LEU A 115 -4.68 -9.60 -5.40
C LEU A 115 -5.41 -10.84 -4.90
N PRO A 116 -5.70 -11.00 -3.58
CA PRO A 116 -6.28 -12.25 -3.08
C PRO A 116 -7.64 -12.58 -3.70
N TRP A 117 -7.84 -13.85 -4.04
CA TRP A 117 -9.10 -14.34 -4.64
C TRP A 117 -10.35 -13.97 -3.80
N SER A 118 -10.18 -13.94 -2.46
CA SER A 118 -11.24 -13.64 -1.50
C SER A 118 -11.75 -12.20 -1.58
N VAL A 119 -11.01 -11.29 -2.21
CA VAL A 119 -11.35 -9.87 -2.34
C VAL A 119 -11.93 -9.56 -3.73
N GLN A 120 -11.67 -10.42 -4.71
CA GLN A 120 -12.09 -10.23 -6.10
C GLN A 120 -13.54 -10.62 -6.38
N ARG A 121 -14.14 -11.50 -5.55
CA ARG A 121 -15.47 -12.05 -5.86
C ARG A 121 -16.60 -11.17 -5.32
N PRO A 122 -17.65 -10.87 -6.12
CA PRO A 122 -18.79 -10.07 -5.67
C PRO A 122 -19.63 -10.79 -4.60
N THR A 123 -19.64 -12.12 -4.63
CA THR A 123 -20.33 -12.98 -3.68
C THR A 123 -19.41 -14.07 -3.14
N ILE A 124 -19.73 -14.58 -1.95
CA ILE A 124 -18.94 -15.62 -1.28
C ILE A 124 -19.86 -16.51 -0.44
N GLU A 125 -19.57 -17.81 -0.42
CA GLU A 125 -20.28 -18.77 0.40
C GLU A 125 -19.80 -18.68 1.86
N VAL A 126 -20.75 -18.65 2.80
CA VAL A 126 -20.48 -18.64 4.24
C VAL A 126 -21.46 -19.55 4.97
N THR A 127 -21.04 -20.10 6.09
CA THR A 127 -21.93 -20.75 7.05
C THR A 127 -22.56 -19.71 7.97
N LEU A 128 -23.89 -19.66 8.04
CA LEU A 128 -24.69 -18.88 8.98
C LEU A 128 -25.32 -19.81 10.04
N PRO A 129 -25.91 -19.28 11.12
CA PRO A 129 -26.57 -20.10 12.15
C PRO A 129 -27.65 -21.06 11.62
N ASN A 130 -28.32 -20.70 10.52
CA ASN A 130 -29.41 -21.46 9.90
C ASN A 130 -28.98 -22.30 8.67
N GLY A 131 -27.68 -22.35 8.36
CA GLY A 131 -27.15 -23.12 7.23
C GLY A 131 -26.14 -22.36 6.38
N THR A 132 -25.58 -23.04 5.39
CA THR A 132 -24.65 -22.45 4.42
C THR A 132 -25.42 -21.71 3.34
N THR A 133 -24.98 -20.50 3.00
CA THR A 133 -25.58 -19.69 1.93
C THR A 133 -24.54 -18.78 1.28
N THR A 134 -24.89 -18.24 0.11
CA THR A 134 -24.08 -17.23 -0.59
C THR A 134 -24.52 -15.83 -0.17
N ILE A 135 -23.55 -15.00 0.22
CA ILE A 135 -23.78 -13.60 0.59
C ILE A 135 -23.01 -12.67 -0.36
N ARG A 136 -23.40 -11.38 -0.40
CA ARG A 136 -22.52 -10.34 -0.93
C ARG A 136 -21.21 -10.35 -0.14
N ASN A 137 -20.09 -10.32 -0.83
CA ASN A 137 -18.78 -10.37 -0.20
C ASN A 137 -18.42 -9.00 0.41
N PRO A 138 -18.30 -8.88 1.74
CA PRO A 138 -17.97 -7.62 2.38
C PRO A 138 -16.53 -7.15 2.14
N LEU A 139 -15.66 -7.99 1.56
CA LEU A 139 -14.32 -7.59 1.08
C LEU A 139 -14.34 -6.97 -0.33
N TYR A 140 -15.40 -7.20 -1.11
CA TYR A 140 -15.45 -6.78 -2.52
C TYR A 140 -15.60 -5.26 -2.64
N SER A 141 -16.41 -4.66 -1.77
CA SER A 141 -16.71 -3.22 -1.69
C SER A 141 -17.48 -2.93 -0.41
N TYR A 142 -17.42 -1.69 0.08
CA TYR A 142 -18.38 -1.18 1.05
C TYR A 142 -19.57 -0.54 0.32
N VAL A 143 -20.79 -0.77 0.81
CA VAL A 143 -22.02 -0.14 0.28
C VAL A 143 -22.46 0.92 1.25
N PHE A 144 -22.54 2.16 0.77
CA PHE A 144 -23.09 3.25 1.55
C PHE A 144 -24.59 3.00 1.76
N GLN A 145 -25.06 3.10 3.00
CA GLN A 145 -26.50 3.00 3.31
C GLN A 145 -27.25 4.17 2.68
N ASN A 146 -26.59 5.33 2.69
CA ASN A 146 -26.98 6.53 2.00
C ASN A 146 -25.71 7.33 1.68
N VAL A 147 -25.56 7.78 0.44
CA VAL A 147 -24.46 8.70 0.08
C VAL A 147 -24.79 10.05 0.68
N ASN A 148 -24.09 10.42 1.76
CA ASN A 148 -24.25 11.74 2.36
C ASN A 148 -23.43 12.74 1.55
N HIS A 149 -24.10 13.53 0.71
CA HIS A 149 -23.45 14.52 -0.15
C HIS A 149 -22.78 15.68 0.62
N ALA A 150 -23.05 15.84 1.92
CA ALA A 150 -22.31 16.78 2.77
C ALA A 150 -20.94 16.21 3.19
N ASP A 151 -20.84 14.88 3.33
CA ASP A 151 -19.64 14.18 3.74
C ASP A 151 -18.76 13.82 2.53
N ILE A 152 -19.40 13.37 1.44
CA ILE A 152 -18.77 12.95 0.19
C ILE A 152 -19.13 14.01 -0.86
N VAL A 153 -18.32 15.07 -0.92
CA VAL A 153 -18.61 16.25 -1.75
C VAL A 153 -17.99 16.15 -3.15
N ASP A 154 -16.91 15.39 -3.29
CA ASP A 154 -16.11 15.39 -4.52
C ASP A 154 -16.69 14.42 -5.56
N SER A 155 -16.82 14.90 -6.79
CA SER A 155 -17.13 14.05 -7.95
C SER A 155 -15.89 13.26 -8.36
N PRO A 156 -16.03 11.98 -8.77
CA PRO A 156 -17.28 11.23 -8.93
C PRO A 156 -17.75 10.45 -7.69
N TYR A 157 -17.02 10.52 -6.58
CA TYR A 157 -17.29 9.73 -5.36
C TYR A 157 -18.68 9.98 -4.80
N ASN A 158 -19.16 11.22 -4.90
CA ASN A 158 -20.51 11.61 -4.50
C ASN A 158 -21.64 10.98 -5.34
N MET A 159 -21.33 10.30 -6.44
CA MET A 159 -22.29 9.57 -7.28
C MET A 159 -22.27 8.05 -7.04
N TYR A 160 -21.28 7.54 -6.32
CA TYR A 160 -21.11 6.11 -6.12
C TYR A 160 -21.82 5.63 -4.85
N ASN A 161 -22.73 4.68 -5.00
CA ASN A 161 -23.42 4.05 -3.86
C ASN A 161 -22.56 2.99 -3.14
N GLN A 162 -21.37 2.70 -3.66
CA GLN A 162 -20.43 1.73 -3.12
C GLN A 162 -19.01 2.14 -3.45
N THR A 163 -18.04 1.60 -2.72
CA THR A 163 -16.64 1.78 -3.08
C THR A 163 -16.34 1.08 -4.39
N MET A 164 -15.62 1.80 -5.25
CA MET A 164 -15.23 1.40 -6.60
C MET A 164 -13.70 1.31 -6.67
N ARG A 165 -13.21 0.34 -7.46
CA ARG A 165 -11.81 0.18 -7.85
C ARG A 165 -11.75 0.24 -9.38
N ASP A 166 -10.91 1.13 -9.91
CA ASP A 166 -10.80 1.45 -11.34
C ASP A 166 -12.16 1.52 -12.06
N ALA A 167 -13.00 2.49 -11.69
CA ALA A 167 -14.39 2.60 -12.15
C ALA A 167 -14.49 2.84 -13.67
N THR A 168 -15.47 2.22 -14.34
CA THR A 168 -15.68 2.32 -15.80
C THR A 168 -15.97 3.73 -16.31
N SER A 169 -16.52 4.60 -15.47
CA SER A 169 -16.92 5.97 -15.80
C SER A 169 -16.95 6.84 -14.55
N LYS A 170 -17.19 8.15 -14.72
CA LYS A 170 -17.37 9.12 -13.63
C LYS A 170 -18.86 9.44 -13.40
N SER A 171 -19.72 8.44 -13.42
CA SER A 171 -21.19 8.60 -13.37
C SER A 171 -21.83 7.55 -12.45
N GLY A 172 -23.09 7.77 -12.05
CA GLY A 172 -23.79 6.88 -11.10
C GLY A 172 -24.03 5.45 -11.58
N ASP A 173 -23.87 5.18 -12.88
CA ASP A 173 -23.92 3.86 -13.50
C ASP A 173 -22.56 3.16 -13.60
N ALA A 174 -21.50 3.74 -13.03
CA ALA A 174 -20.17 3.16 -13.05
C ALA A 174 -20.12 1.78 -12.38
N VAL A 175 -19.27 0.90 -12.92
CA VAL A 175 -19.02 -0.43 -12.39
C VAL A 175 -17.57 -0.53 -11.92
N SER A 176 -17.35 -1.22 -10.80
CA SER A 176 -16.01 -1.50 -10.27
C SER A 176 -15.31 -2.56 -11.14
N GLN A 177 -14.07 -2.30 -11.58
CA GLN A 177 -13.30 -3.20 -12.44
C GLN A 177 -12.25 -3.98 -11.63
N ASN A 178 -12.69 -4.71 -10.60
CA ASN A 178 -11.79 -5.46 -9.69
C ASN A 178 -10.87 -6.45 -10.42
N ASP A 179 -11.31 -6.97 -11.55
CA ASP A 179 -10.55 -7.89 -12.40
C ASP A 179 -9.37 -7.21 -13.10
N LYS A 180 -9.59 -5.98 -13.57
CA LYS A 180 -8.55 -5.14 -14.16
C LYS A 180 -7.53 -4.73 -13.11
N VAL A 181 -7.99 -4.42 -11.90
CA VAL A 181 -7.11 -4.15 -10.76
C VAL A 181 -6.28 -5.38 -10.40
N ALA A 182 -6.88 -6.59 -10.38
CA ALA A 182 -6.14 -7.82 -10.13
C ALA A 182 -5.01 -8.04 -11.15
N LEU A 183 -5.29 -7.87 -12.44
CA LEU A 183 -4.29 -7.95 -13.51
C LEU A 183 -3.18 -6.92 -13.33
N LYS A 184 -3.54 -5.67 -13.04
CA LYS A 184 -2.56 -4.61 -12.78
C LYS A 184 -1.65 -4.95 -11.59
N MET A 185 -2.19 -5.53 -10.52
CA MET A 185 -1.39 -5.98 -9.37
C MET A 185 -0.41 -7.08 -9.75
N ASP A 186 -0.80 -8.02 -10.61
CA ASP A 186 0.12 -9.04 -11.16
C ASP A 186 1.24 -8.40 -11.99
N GLU A 187 0.91 -7.40 -12.79
CA GLU A 187 1.85 -6.72 -13.68
C GLU A 187 2.90 -5.89 -12.92
N ILE A 188 2.50 -5.21 -11.84
CA ILE A 188 3.39 -4.35 -11.06
C ILE A 188 4.17 -5.08 -9.95
N ARG A 189 3.74 -6.28 -9.54
CA ARG A 189 4.35 -7.04 -8.45
C ARG A 189 5.88 -7.14 -8.56
N PRO A 190 6.50 -7.43 -9.72
CA PRO A 190 7.97 -7.46 -9.81
C PRO A 190 8.64 -6.13 -9.46
N ASN A 191 8.06 -4.98 -9.86
CA ASN A 191 8.56 -3.66 -9.48
C ASN A 191 8.40 -3.43 -7.97
N MET A 192 7.26 -3.81 -7.40
CA MET A 192 7.00 -3.71 -5.96
C MET A 192 7.94 -4.60 -5.14
N GLN A 193 8.24 -5.82 -5.61
CA GLN A 193 9.21 -6.73 -5.01
C GLN A 193 10.59 -6.08 -4.88
N SER A 194 11.12 -5.51 -5.97
CA SER A 194 12.44 -4.85 -5.96
C SER A 194 12.47 -3.66 -4.99
N ARG A 195 11.41 -2.86 -4.96
CA ARG A 195 11.31 -1.68 -4.10
C ARG A 195 11.26 -2.06 -2.61
N VAL A 196 10.42 -3.04 -2.25
CA VAL A 196 10.36 -3.57 -0.86
C VAL A 196 11.67 -4.21 -0.46
N TYR A 197 12.30 -4.99 -1.34
CA TYR A 197 13.60 -5.59 -1.05
C TYR A 197 14.67 -4.52 -0.78
N ASN A 198 14.74 -3.47 -1.61
CA ASN A 198 15.69 -2.37 -1.40
C ASN A 198 15.44 -1.65 -0.06
N ILE A 199 14.18 -1.41 0.32
CA ILE A 199 13.82 -0.78 1.60
C ILE A 199 14.28 -1.65 2.77
N LEU A 200 13.98 -2.95 2.75
CA LEU A 200 14.31 -3.86 3.85
C LEU A 200 15.81 -4.18 3.95
N ALA A 201 16.46 -4.41 2.81
CA ALA A 201 17.86 -4.81 2.76
C ALA A 201 18.82 -3.62 2.97
N MET A 202 18.55 -2.47 2.32
CA MET A 202 19.55 -1.42 2.11
C MET A 202 19.21 -0.07 2.76
N GLN A 203 17.94 0.26 3.00
CA GLN A 203 17.59 1.53 3.64
C GLN A 203 17.68 1.42 5.17
N LYS A 204 18.57 2.22 5.79
CA LYS A 204 18.83 2.22 7.24
C LYS A 204 18.40 3.51 7.94
N ASP A 205 18.05 4.54 7.16
CA ASP A 205 17.64 5.86 7.65
C ASP A 205 16.11 5.91 7.81
N TYR A 206 15.64 6.25 9.00
CA TYR A 206 14.20 6.29 9.30
C TYR A 206 13.46 7.35 8.49
N LEU A 207 14.01 8.55 8.36
CA LEU A 207 13.34 9.65 7.65
C LEU A 207 13.21 9.32 6.16
N LYS A 208 14.22 8.72 5.54
CA LYS A 208 14.14 8.25 4.15
C LYS A 208 13.18 7.07 3.98
N MET A 209 13.12 6.16 4.95
CA MET A 209 12.23 5.00 4.89
C MET A 209 10.75 5.36 5.11
N SER A 210 10.45 6.28 6.02
CA SER A 210 9.10 6.46 6.56
C SER A 210 8.13 7.19 5.63
N ASN A 211 8.61 8.14 4.82
CA ASN A 211 7.75 9.10 4.13
C ASN A 211 8.19 9.43 2.71
N ASP A 212 7.29 9.97 1.90
CA ASP A 212 7.55 10.29 0.49
C ASP A 212 8.04 11.72 0.23
N VAL A 213 8.10 12.59 1.25
CA VAL A 213 8.60 13.98 1.07
C VAL A 213 10.10 14.10 1.32
N THR A 214 10.72 13.05 1.88
CA THR A 214 12.18 12.90 1.96
C THR A 214 12.69 12.27 0.66
N SER A 215 13.92 12.63 0.26
CA SER A 215 14.57 12.07 -0.93
C SER A 215 14.59 10.53 -0.90
N TRP A 216 14.63 9.92 -2.10
CA TRP A 216 14.68 8.47 -2.37
C TRP A 216 13.32 7.77 -2.31
N ASP A 217 13.34 6.45 -2.52
CA ASP A 217 12.16 5.61 -2.34
C ASP A 217 11.88 5.40 -0.85
N SER A 218 10.63 5.12 -0.52
CA SER A 218 10.18 4.96 0.86
C SER A 218 9.01 3.97 0.98
N LEU A 219 8.72 3.58 2.22
CA LEU A 219 7.53 2.79 2.53
C LEU A 219 6.26 3.53 2.12
N GLU A 220 6.18 4.85 2.36
CA GLU A 220 5.03 5.65 1.90
C GLU A 220 4.93 5.69 0.36
N ALA A 221 6.04 5.83 -0.36
CA ALA A 221 6.03 5.83 -1.83
C ALA A 221 5.59 4.47 -2.43
N THR A 222 5.99 3.35 -1.81
CA THR A 222 5.49 2.02 -2.21
C THR A 222 4.01 1.85 -1.87
N HIS A 223 3.59 2.30 -0.68
CA HIS A 223 2.17 2.38 -0.27
C HIS A 223 1.33 3.17 -1.28
N ASN A 224 1.80 4.34 -1.71
CA ASN A 224 1.12 5.20 -2.66
C ASN A 224 0.91 4.49 -4.00
N THR A 225 1.90 3.73 -4.46
CA THR A 225 1.83 2.98 -5.72
C THR A 225 0.73 1.92 -5.70
N ILE A 226 0.45 1.30 -4.55
CA ILE A 226 -0.66 0.36 -4.39
C ILE A 226 -2.00 1.08 -4.42
N HIS A 227 -2.12 2.22 -3.73
CA HIS A 227 -3.32 3.07 -3.77
C HIS A 227 -3.67 3.51 -5.21
N THR A 228 -2.71 4.11 -5.93
CA THR A 228 -2.90 4.57 -7.31
C THR A 228 -3.10 3.44 -8.32
N SER A 229 -2.61 2.22 -8.00
CA SER A 229 -2.84 1.04 -8.83
C SER A 229 -4.21 0.41 -8.62
N CYS A 230 -4.83 0.59 -7.46
CA CYS A 230 -6.22 0.20 -7.24
C CYS A 230 -7.22 1.13 -7.94
N GLY A 231 -6.92 2.44 -7.96
CA GLY A 231 -7.82 3.45 -8.52
C GLY A 231 -9.11 3.63 -7.72
N GLY A 232 -10.01 4.47 -8.21
CA GLY A 232 -11.34 4.65 -7.61
C GLY A 232 -11.24 5.23 -6.19
N HIS A 233 -11.92 4.66 -5.19
CA HIS A 233 -11.84 5.22 -3.84
C HIS A 233 -10.43 5.06 -3.25
N MET A 234 -9.73 3.98 -3.59
CA MET A 234 -8.38 3.71 -3.11
C MET A 234 -7.35 4.72 -3.61
N ASP A 235 -7.58 5.49 -4.68
CA ASP A 235 -6.63 6.50 -5.15
C ASP A 235 -6.87 7.92 -4.61
N GLN A 236 -7.86 8.09 -3.72
CA GLN A 236 -8.18 9.37 -3.11
C GLN A 236 -8.04 9.32 -1.58
N PRO A 237 -7.09 10.06 -0.97
CA PRO A 237 -6.86 10.04 0.49
C PRO A 237 -8.13 10.28 1.32
N ALA A 238 -9.00 11.18 0.87
CA ALA A 238 -10.29 11.47 1.50
C ALA A 238 -11.19 10.25 1.72
N TYR A 239 -11.14 9.27 0.81
CA TYR A 239 -12.15 8.21 0.70
C TYR A 239 -11.56 6.79 0.71
N SER A 240 -10.24 6.64 0.65
CA SER A 240 -9.59 5.33 0.50
C SER A 240 -9.94 4.33 1.60
N ALA A 241 -10.05 4.80 2.85
CA ALA A 241 -10.39 3.95 4.00
C ALA A 241 -11.81 3.37 3.98
N PHE A 242 -12.72 3.89 3.13
CA PHE A 242 -14.02 3.27 2.96
C PHE A 242 -13.93 1.94 2.22
N ASP A 243 -12.92 1.72 1.36
CA ASP A 243 -12.76 0.46 0.63
C ASP A 243 -12.19 -0.63 1.55
N PRO A 244 -12.80 -1.84 1.63
CA PRO A 244 -12.29 -2.90 2.48
C PRO A 244 -10.84 -3.34 2.21
N LEU A 245 -10.33 -3.12 0.99
CA LEU A 245 -8.94 -3.42 0.63
C LEU A 245 -7.93 -2.54 1.36
N PHE A 246 -8.32 -1.33 1.78
CA PHE A 246 -7.50 -0.40 2.57
C PHE A 246 -6.88 -1.09 3.78
N TRP A 247 -7.70 -1.81 4.55
CA TRP A 247 -7.28 -2.42 5.81
C TRP A 247 -6.27 -3.56 5.58
N LEU A 248 -6.45 -4.36 4.52
CA LEU A 248 -5.51 -5.43 4.15
C LEU A 248 -4.17 -4.87 3.66
N HIS A 249 -4.23 -3.78 2.88
CA HIS A 249 -3.06 -3.06 2.39
C HIS A 249 -2.27 -2.44 3.55
N HIS A 250 -2.93 -1.68 4.43
CA HIS A 250 -2.29 -1.04 5.59
C HIS A 250 -1.75 -2.06 6.60
N THR A 251 -2.37 -3.23 6.75
CA THR A 251 -1.80 -4.32 7.56
C THR A 251 -0.47 -4.81 6.97
N ASN A 252 -0.30 -4.83 5.65
CA ASN A 252 1.00 -5.14 5.03
C ASN A 252 2.00 -3.98 5.15
N VAL A 253 1.55 -2.73 5.12
CA VAL A 253 2.41 -1.57 5.38
C VAL A 253 2.99 -1.64 6.79
N ASP A 254 2.15 -1.92 7.80
CA ASP A 254 2.60 -2.10 9.18
C ASP A 254 3.52 -3.33 9.34
N ARG A 255 3.26 -4.41 8.59
CA ARG A 255 4.14 -5.58 8.52
C ARG A 255 5.53 -5.22 7.99
N VAL A 256 5.61 -4.56 6.83
CA VAL A 256 6.90 -4.13 6.25
C VAL A 256 7.63 -3.19 7.21
N PHE A 257 6.91 -2.27 7.86
CA PHE A 257 7.49 -1.40 8.88
C PHE A 257 8.03 -2.18 10.07
N THR A 258 7.31 -3.19 10.58
CA THR A 258 7.74 -4.02 11.71
C THR A 258 8.98 -4.85 11.36
N ILE A 259 9.04 -5.42 10.14
CA ILE A 259 10.23 -6.10 9.64
C ILE A 259 11.40 -5.11 9.58
N TRP A 260 11.20 -3.91 9.05
CA TRP A 260 12.23 -2.88 9.00
C TRP A 260 12.72 -2.48 10.40
N GLN A 261 11.83 -2.30 11.38
CA GLN A 261 12.20 -2.00 12.77
C GLN A 261 13.08 -3.10 13.36
N ALA A 262 12.77 -4.38 13.12
CA ALA A 262 13.56 -5.49 13.63
C ALA A 262 14.93 -5.63 12.95
N LEU A 263 15.05 -5.22 11.69
CA LEU A 263 16.33 -5.13 10.97
C LEU A 263 17.15 -3.91 11.37
N ASN A 264 16.53 -2.90 11.99
CA ASN A 264 17.13 -1.61 12.33
C ASN A 264 16.73 -1.16 13.75
N PRO A 265 17.07 -1.93 14.79
CA PRO A 265 16.52 -1.73 16.14
C PRO A 265 16.90 -0.40 16.80
N ASP A 266 18.03 0.19 16.39
CA ASP A 266 18.62 1.38 17.02
C ASP A 266 18.13 2.71 16.43
N VAL A 267 17.39 2.68 15.32
CA VAL A 267 16.86 3.87 14.65
C VAL A 267 15.33 3.89 14.70
N TYR A 268 14.76 5.07 14.94
CA TYR A 268 13.32 5.23 15.07
C TYR A 268 12.88 6.66 14.72
N VAL A 269 11.68 7.08 15.12
CA VAL A 269 11.12 8.38 14.77
C VAL A 269 12.02 9.52 15.25
N GLU A 270 12.56 10.27 14.29
CA GLU A 270 13.32 11.50 14.53
C GLU A 270 12.45 12.74 14.23
N PRO A 271 12.72 13.89 14.88
CA PRO A 271 11.99 15.13 14.60
C PRO A 271 12.06 15.53 13.12
N MET A 272 10.91 15.81 12.52
CA MET A 272 10.80 16.24 11.12
C MET A 272 9.75 17.34 10.97
N LEU A 273 10.03 18.32 10.10
CA LEU A 273 9.05 19.30 9.66
C LEU A 273 8.03 18.62 8.73
N ASN A 274 6.78 18.57 9.16
CA ASN A 274 5.69 17.94 8.43
C ASN A 274 4.95 18.98 7.59
N PRO A 275 5.02 18.89 6.27
CA PRO A 275 4.49 19.92 5.40
C PRO A 275 2.97 20.08 5.44
N PHE A 276 2.24 18.98 5.65
CA PHE A 276 0.80 18.93 5.44
C PHE A 276 0.01 19.08 6.73
N SER A 277 -1.13 19.74 6.65
CA SER A 277 -2.09 19.80 7.75
C SER A 277 -2.83 18.46 7.89
N THR A 278 -3.12 18.09 9.14
CA THR A 278 -4.11 17.05 9.47
C THR A 278 -5.35 17.72 10.06
N PHE A 279 -6.29 16.94 10.59
CA PHE A 279 -7.46 17.48 11.31
C PHE A 279 -7.06 18.30 12.54
N THR A 280 -5.96 17.91 13.22
CA THR A 280 -5.54 18.49 14.50
C THR A 280 -4.22 19.25 14.41
N ARG A 281 -3.67 19.44 13.21
CA ARG A 281 -2.38 20.10 13.05
C ARG A 281 -2.35 20.94 11.79
N GLN A 282 -1.82 22.15 11.90
CA GLN A 282 -1.47 22.96 10.74
C GLN A 282 -0.30 22.36 9.96
N GLY A 283 -0.19 22.67 8.67
CA GLY A 283 0.99 22.35 7.89
C GLY A 283 2.23 23.09 8.42
N GLY A 284 3.41 22.50 8.23
CA GLY A 284 4.68 23.03 8.74
C GLY A 284 4.90 22.81 10.24
N HIS A 285 4.21 21.84 10.86
CA HIS A 285 4.47 21.48 12.27
C HIS A 285 5.63 20.48 12.36
N THR A 286 6.40 20.52 13.44
CA THR A 286 7.37 19.44 13.71
C THR A 286 6.67 18.29 14.42
N ALA A 287 6.89 17.06 13.96
CA ALA A 287 6.48 15.84 14.67
C ALA A 287 7.71 15.01 15.02
N ASP A 288 7.64 14.32 16.15
CA ASP A 288 8.68 13.46 16.73
C ASP A 288 8.06 12.21 17.37
N ALA A 289 8.88 11.39 18.02
CA ALA A 289 8.44 10.14 18.65
C ALA A 289 7.35 10.29 19.73
N ASN A 290 7.22 11.48 20.33
CA ASN A 290 6.29 11.77 21.42
C ASN A 290 5.07 12.58 20.96
N THR A 291 5.00 12.90 19.68
CA THR A 291 3.86 13.62 19.11
C THR A 291 2.59 12.76 19.24
N PRO A 292 1.49 13.31 19.83
CA PRO A 292 0.22 12.61 19.92
C PRO A 292 -0.30 12.14 18.55
N LEU A 293 -0.60 10.84 18.46
CA LEU A 293 -1.22 10.18 17.31
C LEU A 293 -2.74 10.31 17.42
N HIS A 294 -3.24 11.54 17.23
CA HIS A 294 -4.68 11.79 17.25
C HIS A 294 -5.43 10.98 16.18
N PRO A 295 -6.65 10.48 16.46
CA PRO A 295 -7.43 10.70 17.69
C PRO A 295 -7.33 9.54 18.71
N PHE A 296 -6.27 8.73 18.66
CA PHE A 296 -6.24 7.45 19.36
C PHE A 296 -5.84 7.60 20.84
N HIS A 297 -6.82 7.53 21.74
CA HIS A 297 -6.57 7.47 23.18
C HIS A 297 -5.97 6.11 23.59
N ARG A 298 -5.04 6.15 24.55
CA ARG A 298 -4.41 4.96 25.14
C ARG A 298 -5.02 4.52 26.48
N ASN A 299 -5.80 5.38 27.11
CA ASN A 299 -6.49 5.11 28.37
C ASN A 299 -7.67 6.06 28.64
N ASP A 300 -8.45 5.75 29.68
CA ASP A 300 -9.61 6.52 30.14
C ASP A 300 -9.25 7.93 30.66
N GLY A 301 -7.96 8.19 30.92
CA GLY A 301 -7.46 9.50 31.30
C GLY A 301 -7.38 10.50 30.14
N GLY A 302 -7.65 10.06 28.91
CA GLY A 302 -7.58 10.91 27.72
C GLY A 302 -6.16 11.11 27.19
N GLU A 303 -5.19 10.32 27.63
CA GLU A 303 -3.85 10.35 27.05
C GLU A 303 -3.86 9.72 25.66
N PHE A 304 -3.08 10.25 24.73
CA PHE A 304 -2.98 9.72 23.37
C PHE A 304 -1.84 8.71 23.22
N TRP A 305 -1.98 7.80 22.26
CA TRP A 305 -0.85 7.05 21.74
C TRP A 305 0.19 8.00 21.12
N THR A 306 1.47 7.64 21.21
CA THR A 306 2.60 8.29 20.54
C THR A 306 3.34 7.23 19.74
N SER A 307 4.22 7.64 18.81
CA SER A 307 5.07 6.68 18.09
C SER A 307 5.88 5.82 19.07
N GLU A 308 6.43 6.42 20.14
CA GLU A 308 7.13 5.68 21.18
C GLU A 308 6.23 4.65 21.88
N GLY A 309 4.99 5.01 22.21
CA GLY A 309 4.02 4.11 22.84
C GLY A 309 3.62 2.92 21.95
N VAL A 310 3.70 3.06 20.62
CA VAL A 310 3.34 2.02 19.64
C VAL A 310 4.54 1.41 18.93
N ARG A 311 5.77 1.64 19.43
CA ARG A 311 6.99 1.11 18.83
C ARG A 311 6.99 -0.41 18.73
N SER A 312 6.47 -1.08 19.77
CA SER A 312 6.27 -2.53 19.78
C SER A 312 4.86 -2.92 19.33
N THR A 313 4.75 -3.91 18.46
CA THR A 313 3.46 -4.51 18.08
C THR A 313 2.80 -5.26 19.25
N THR A 314 3.60 -5.69 20.23
CA THR A 314 3.08 -6.35 21.44
C THR A 314 2.23 -5.43 22.31
N THR A 315 2.35 -4.10 22.16
CA THR A 315 1.45 -3.12 22.75
C THR A 315 -0.02 -3.43 22.42
N PHE A 316 -0.28 -3.89 21.19
CA PHE A 316 -1.61 -4.31 20.73
C PHE A 316 -1.73 -5.83 20.59
N ALA A 317 -0.87 -6.58 21.29
CA ALA A 317 -0.86 -8.04 21.35
C ALA A 317 -0.75 -8.76 20.00
N TYR A 318 -0.13 -8.19 18.96
CA TYR A 318 0.09 -8.88 17.68
C TYR A 318 1.57 -8.95 17.30
N THR A 319 1.86 -9.85 16.36
CA THR A 319 3.14 -9.95 15.64
C THR A 319 2.88 -10.54 14.26
N TYR A 320 3.91 -10.60 13.42
CA TYR A 320 3.84 -11.19 12.09
C TYR A 320 4.60 -12.52 12.02
N PRO A 321 4.19 -13.46 11.15
CA PRO A 321 4.90 -14.73 10.95
C PRO A 321 6.38 -14.55 10.64
N ASP A 322 6.76 -13.43 10.02
CA ASP A 322 8.14 -13.06 9.69
C ASP A 322 9.03 -12.90 10.90
N LEU A 323 8.47 -12.46 12.03
CA LEU A 323 9.16 -12.24 13.29
C LEU A 323 8.82 -13.31 14.33
N ALA A 324 7.76 -14.10 14.11
CA ALA A 324 7.38 -15.17 15.01
C ALA A 324 8.53 -16.15 15.19
N ASP A 325 8.75 -16.53 16.46
CA ASP A 325 9.74 -17.49 16.91
C ASP A 325 11.21 -17.10 16.65
N LEU A 326 11.48 -15.81 16.41
CA LEU A 326 12.86 -15.30 16.24
C LEU A 326 13.43 -14.72 17.53
N ASP A 327 14.73 -14.94 17.73
CA ASP A 327 15.50 -14.22 18.74
C ASP A 327 15.73 -12.78 18.24
N PRO A 328 15.22 -11.74 18.92
CA PRO A 328 15.39 -10.35 18.49
C PRO A 328 16.86 -9.89 18.50
N LYS A 329 17.77 -10.63 19.15
CA LYS A 329 19.22 -10.34 19.12
C LYS A 329 19.92 -10.94 17.91
N ASN A 330 19.26 -11.81 17.15
CA ASN A 330 19.82 -12.47 15.99
C ASN A 330 18.95 -12.20 14.76
N THR A 331 19.38 -11.27 13.92
CA THR A 331 18.66 -10.87 12.71
C THR A 331 18.87 -11.84 11.55
N THR A 332 19.83 -12.79 11.61
CA THR A 332 20.14 -13.70 10.49
C THR A 332 18.92 -14.50 9.99
N PRO A 333 18.07 -15.11 10.85
CA PRO A 333 16.86 -15.78 10.38
C PRO A 333 15.86 -14.83 9.71
N LEU A 334 15.78 -13.57 10.16
CA LEU A 334 14.93 -12.55 9.55
C LEU A 334 15.45 -12.16 8.16
N VAL A 335 16.76 -11.93 8.04
CA VAL A 335 17.44 -11.69 6.75
C VAL A 335 17.13 -12.82 5.76
N ARG A 336 17.24 -14.08 6.20
CA ARG A 336 16.87 -15.24 5.39
C ARG A 336 15.42 -15.21 4.92
N ARG A 337 14.46 -14.94 5.82
CA ARG A 337 13.04 -14.85 5.47
C ARG A 337 12.78 -13.73 4.46
N VAL A 338 13.42 -12.57 4.61
CA VAL A 338 13.32 -11.46 3.65
C VAL A 338 13.91 -11.85 2.29
N ASN A 339 15.06 -12.51 2.25
CA ASN A 339 15.66 -13.01 1.01
C ASN A 339 14.78 -14.07 0.32
N GLU A 340 14.16 -14.98 1.07
CA GLU A 340 13.23 -15.99 0.55
C GLU A 340 11.93 -15.38 -0.01
N LEU A 341 11.45 -14.28 0.58
CA LEU A 341 10.23 -13.58 0.14
C LEU A 341 10.45 -12.63 -1.03
N TYR A 342 11.53 -11.84 -1.00
CA TYR A 342 11.69 -10.69 -1.89
C TYR A 342 13.05 -10.63 -2.58
N GLY A 343 14.02 -11.45 -2.19
CA GLY A 343 15.35 -11.49 -2.80
C GLY A 343 15.36 -12.06 -4.23
N PRO A 344 16.54 -12.21 -4.84
CA PRO A 344 16.68 -12.62 -6.25
C PRO A 344 16.11 -14.01 -6.54
N GLU A 345 16.18 -14.91 -5.54
CA GLU A 345 15.67 -16.28 -5.58
C GLU A 345 14.33 -16.40 -4.81
N ALA A 346 13.56 -15.31 -4.76
CA ALA A 346 12.26 -15.30 -4.09
C ALA A 346 11.32 -16.38 -4.66
N HIS A 347 10.50 -16.94 -3.79
CA HIS A 347 9.47 -17.90 -4.15
C HIS A 347 8.25 -17.75 -3.25
N SER A 348 7.11 -18.33 -3.63
CA SER A 348 5.91 -18.31 -2.79
C SER A 348 6.15 -19.11 -1.50
N LEU A 349 6.11 -18.43 -0.36
CA LEU A 349 6.10 -19.07 0.97
C LEU A 349 4.69 -19.45 1.44
N PHE A 350 3.66 -19.03 0.70
CA PHE A 350 2.27 -19.28 1.07
C PHE A 350 1.83 -20.69 0.64
N LYS A 351 1.50 -21.53 1.63
CA LYS A 351 1.06 -22.92 1.42
C LYS A 351 -0.47 -22.96 1.27
N ARG A 352 -0.96 -22.75 0.05
CA ARG A 352 -2.31 -23.16 -0.36
C ARG A 352 -2.39 -23.19 -1.88
N ASP A 353 -2.38 -24.39 -2.45
CA ASP A 353 -2.95 -24.58 -3.78
C ASP A 353 -4.47 -24.43 -3.64
N VAL A 354 -5.02 -23.33 -4.12
CA VAL A 354 -6.47 -23.24 -4.28
C VAL A 354 -6.78 -23.88 -5.61
N THR A 355 -7.53 -24.98 -5.62
CA THR A 355 -8.22 -25.45 -6.82
C THR A 355 -9.31 -24.43 -7.14
N VAL A 356 -8.92 -23.30 -7.73
CA VAL A 356 -9.89 -22.30 -8.16
C VAL A 356 -10.63 -22.87 -9.36
N ALA A 357 -11.97 -22.80 -9.34
CA ALA A 357 -12.79 -23.03 -10.52
C ALA A 357 -12.23 -22.22 -11.71
N ASP A 358 -12.24 -22.83 -12.91
CA ASP A 358 -11.62 -22.46 -14.21
C ASP A 358 -11.63 -20.98 -14.68
N ASP A 359 -12.23 -20.06 -13.94
CA ASP A 359 -12.44 -18.67 -14.34
C ASP A 359 -11.28 -17.73 -13.96
N LEU A 360 -10.50 -18.03 -12.90
CA LEU A 360 -9.29 -17.24 -12.57
C LEU A 360 -8.03 -17.77 -13.28
N THR A 361 -7.96 -19.07 -13.61
CA THR A 361 -6.82 -19.70 -14.29
C THR A 361 -6.65 -19.25 -15.75
N LYS A 362 -7.67 -18.64 -16.35
CA LYS A 362 -7.58 -18.03 -17.68
C LYS A 362 -6.86 -16.68 -17.70
N ARG A 363 -6.71 -16.02 -16.53
CA ARG A 363 -5.97 -14.75 -16.42
C ARG A 363 -4.47 -14.95 -16.23
N SER A 364 -4.06 -16.15 -15.82
CA SER A 364 -2.66 -16.54 -15.63
C SER A 364 -1.91 -16.91 -16.92
N ASN A 365 -2.30 -16.34 -18.07
CA ASN A 365 -1.39 -16.20 -19.20
C ASN A 365 -0.92 -14.74 -19.35
N PRO A 366 -0.34 -14.08 -18.31
CA PRO A 366 0.52 -12.95 -18.59
C PRO A 366 1.65 -13.47 -19.47
N THR A 367 2.09 -12.68 -20.45
CA THR A 367 3.33 -12.95 -21.20
C THR A 367 4.37 -13.45 -20.21
N PRO A 368 5.02 -14.61 -20.43
CA PRO A 368 5.90 -15.20 -19.44
C PRO A 368 6.84 -14.12 -18.91
N LEU A 369 6.92 -13.95 -17.57
CA LEU A 369 7.81 -12.97 -16.92
C LEU A 369 9.24 -12.95 -17.53
N LYS A 370 9.66 -14.08 -18.11
CA LYS A 370 10.91 -14.26 -18.88
C LYS A 370 11.07 -13.33 -20.10
N SER A 371 10.01 -12.72 -20.62
CA SER A 371 10.01 -11.80 -21.78
C SER A 371 10.00 -10.31 -21.38
N ARG A 372 9.76 -9.99 -20.10
CA ARG A 372 9.67 -8.60 -19.62
C ARG A 372 11.02 -8.15 -19.07
N ALA A 373 11.31 -6.86 -19.18
CA ALA A 373 12.53 -6.26 -18.63
C ALA A 373 12.62 -6.33 -17.08
N VAL A 374 11.51 -6.59 -16.36
CA VAL A 374 11.48 -6.66 -14.88
C VAL A 374 11.55 -8.09 -14.37
N ALA A 375 12.57 -8.39 -13.56
CA ALA A 375 12.79 -9.73 -12.99
C ALA A 375 12.58 -9.82 -11.46
N GLY A 376 12.03 -8.80 -10.80
CA GLY A 376 11.98 -8.74 -9.34
C GLY A 376 13.29 -8.19 -8.76
N ALA A 377 13.76 -8.70 -7.61
CA ALA A 377 15.00 -8.21 -7.01
C ALA A 377 16.25 -8.59 -7.82
N PRO A 378 17.26 -7.70 -7.89
CA PRO A 378 18.47 -7.93 -8.70
C PRO A 378 19.46 -8.86 -7.99
N SER A 379 20.25 -9.61 -8.77
CA SER A 379 21.32 -10.45 -8.22
C SER A 379 22.51 -9.66 -7.67
N PHE A 380 22.64 -8.39 -8.08
CA PHE A 380 23.80 -7.52 -7.86
C PHE A 380 25.10 -8.08 -8.45
N SER A 381 25.03 -9.07 -9.34
CA SER A 381 26.22 -9.73 -9.93
C SER A 381 27.17 -8.77 -10.66
N GLY A 382 26.67 -7.61 -11.12
CA GLY A 382 27.48 -6.57 -11.73
C GLY A 382 28.12 -5.57 -10.76
N LEU A 383 28.08 -5.84 -9.45
CA LEU A 383 28.71 -5.06 -8.37
C LEU A 383 28.24 -3.60 -8.27
N ARG A 384 27.12 -3.26 -8.89
CA ARG A 384 26.53 -1.92 -8.90
C ARG A 384 25.02 -1.98 -8.87
N GLN A 385 24.41 -1.07 -8.12
CA GLN A 385 22.97 -0.83 -8.14
C GLN A 385 22.68 0.44 -8.93
N TYR A 386 21.61 0.42 -9.74
CA TYR A 386 21.10 1.60 -10.42
C TYR A 386 19.63 1.81 -10.08
N ILE A 387 19.25 3.05 -9.79
CA ILE A 387 17.88 3.42 -9.42
C ILE A 387 17.51 4.68 -10.19
N ALA A 388 16.35 4.67 -10.86
CA ALA A 388 15.71 5.90 -11.32
C ALA A 388 15.00 6.56 -10.14
N SER A 389 15.64 7.57 -9.55
CA SER A 389 15.06 8.43 -8.53
C SER A 389 14.14 9.44 -9.20
N ILE A 390 12.91 9.55 -8.71
CA ILE A 390 11.84 10.35 -9.28
C ILE A 390 11.37 11.34 -8.23
N LYS A 391 11.19 12.58 -8.67
CA LYS A 391 10.80 13.71 -7.85
C LYS A 391 9.77 14.54 -8.62
N VAL A 392 8.72 15.00 -7.93
CA VAL A 392 7.63 15.77 -8.55
C VAL A 392 6.88 16.57 -7.50
N GLN A 393 6.21 17.67 -7.86
CA GLN A 393 5.32 18.35 -6.93
C GLN A 393 4.08 17.50 -6.64
N LYS A 394 3.85 17.19 -5.35
CA LYS A 394 2.82 16.22 -4.91
C LYS A 394 1.41 16.64 -5.31
N PHE A 395 1.06 17.92 -5.12
CA PHE A 395 -0.26 18.47 -5.40
C PHE A 395 -0.32 19.19 -6.74
N SER A 396 0.09 18.49 -7.80
CA SER A 396 -0.09 18.97 -9.16
C SER A 396 -1.59 19.09 -9.51
N LYS A 397 -1.90 19.75 -10.64
CA LYS A 397 -3.27 19.91 -11.17
C LYS A 397 -3.96 18.61 -11.58
N HIS A 398 -3.41 17.44 -11.26
CA HIS A 398 -3.84 16.14 -11.79
C HIS A 398 -4.41 15.17 -10.74
N GLY A 399 -4.30 15.48 -9.45
CA GLY A 399 -4.67 14.55 -8.38
C GLY A 399 -3.67 13.40 -8.28
N SER A 400 -4.14 12.18 -8.03
CA SER A 400 -3.30 10.98 -8.05
C SER A 400 -2.90 10.56 -9.48
N PHE A 401 -1.63 10.20 -9.67
CA PHE A 401 -1.09 9.76 -10.96
C PHE A 401 0.10 8.80 -10.79
N ASN A 402 0.53 8.19 -11.89
CA ASN A 402 1.65 7.25 -11.94
C ASN A 402 2.71 7.76 -12.92
N ILE A 403 3.97 7.56 -12.55
CA ILE A 403 5.13 7.81 -13.41
C ILE A 403 5.70 6.44 -13.80
N HIS A 404 5.65 6.13 -15.09
CA HIS A 404 6.10 4.86 -15.67
C HIS A 404 7.49 5.04 -16.27
N VAL A 405 8.35 4.04 -16.07
CA VAL A 405 9.70 4.01 -16.65
C VAL A 405 9.83 2.80 -17.56
N PHE A 406 10.53 2.99 -18.67
CA PHE A 406 10.76 1.99 -19.71
C PHE A 406 12.23 1.97 -20.11
N LEU A 407 12.68 0.81 -20.59
CA LEU A 407 14.03 0.56 -21.04
C LEU A 407 14.01 -0.19 -22.38
N GLY A 408 14.24 0.54 -23.48
CA GLY A 408 14.22 0.03 -24.84
C GLY A 408 13.31 0.86 -25.74
N ASP A 409 12.43 0.18 -26.47
CA ASP A 409 11.49 0.82 -27.39
C ASP A 409 10.55 1.80 -26.67
N ALA A 410 10.14 2.83 -27.42
CA ALA A 410 9.18 3.81 -26.92
C ALA A 410 7.86 3.12 -26.58
N PRO A 411 7.23 3.51 -25.45
CA PRO A 411 5.97 2.89 -25.05
C PRO A 411 4.86 3.17 -26.07
N GLY A 412 3.90 2.26 -26.15
CA GLY A 412 2.73 2.39 -27.00
C GLY A 412 1.85 3.59 -26.63
N PRO A 413 0.79 3.89 -27.40
CA PRO A 413 -0.05 5.06 -27.16
C PRO A 413 -1.11 4.85 -26.06
N ASP A 414 -1.32 3.62 -25.56
CA ASP A 414 -2.36 3.30 -24.58
C ASP A 414 -1.78 3.13 -23.16
N PRO A 415 -2.00 4.10 -22.25
CA PRO A 415 -1.50 4.01 -20.88
C PRO A 415 -2.04 2.81 -20.09
N GLY A 416 -3.20 2.29 -20.47
CA GLY A 416 -3.81 1.11 -19.85
C GLY A 416 -3.07 -0.19 -20.16
N GLN A 417 -2.18 -0.21 -21.16
CA GLN A 417 -1.40 -1.39 -21.55
C GLN A 417 0.09 -1.27 -21.22
N TRP A 418 0.58 -0.08 -20.85
CA TRP A 418 2.01 0.15 -20.62
C TRP A 418 2.66 -0.81 -19.64
N SER A 419 1.97 -1.16 -18.54
CA SER A 419 2.53 -2.10 -17.57
C SER A 419 2.73 -3.49 -18.18
N SER A 420 2.01 -3.90 -19.21
CA SER A 420 2.19 -5.19 -19.87
C SER A 420 3.31 -5.23 -20.92
N GLU A 421 3.84 -4.07 -21.34
CA GLU A 421 4.83 -3.97 -22.41
C GLU A 421 6.20 -4.55 -22.03
N GLU A 422 6.94 -5.08 -23.01
CA GLU A 422 8.26 -5.70 -22.79
C GLU A 422 9.31 -4.70 -22.28
N SER A 423 9.27 -3.46 -22.78
CA SER A 423 10.18 -2.38 -22.38
C SER A 423 9.84 -1.78 -21.02
N TRP A 424 8.65 -2.03 -20.46
CA TRP A 424 8.25 -1.47 -19.17
C TRP A 424 9.07 -2.07 -18.04
N ILE A 425 9.63 -1.21 -17.17
CA ILE A 425 10.47 -1.64 -16.05
C ILE A 425 9.85 -1.41 -14.66
N GLY A 426 8.86 -0.53 -14.55
CA GLY A 426 8.33 -0.16 -13.25
C GLY A 426 7.56 1.14 -13.26
N MET A 427 6.95 1.44 -12.11
CA MET A 427 6.28 2.72 -11.88
C MET A 427 6.43 3.16 -10.43
N THR A 428 6.19 4.44 -10.19
CA THR A 428 5.89 4.96 -8.85
C THR A 428 4.60 5.78 -8.90
N GLY A 429 3.75 5.59 -7.89
CA GLY A 429 2.48 6.30 -7.74
C GLY A 429 2.63 7.51 -6.84
N ILE A 430 2.02 8.62 -7.24
CA ILE A 430 1.87 9.83 -6.45
C ILE A 430 0.44 9.86 -5.94
N PHE A 431 0.27 9.63 -4.63
CA PHE A 431 -1.04 9.61 -3.98
C PHE A 431 -1.35 11.01 -3.45
N ALA A 432 -2.30 11.68 -4.10
CA ALA A 432 -2.60 13.08 -3.82
C ALA A 432 -4.08 13.37 -4.01
N ALA A 433 -4.59 14.29 -3.19
CA ALA A 433 -5.96 14.75 -3.28
C ALA A 433 -6.25 15.41 -4.65
N THR A 434 -7.43 15.13 -5.21
CA THR A 434 -7.88 15.76 -6.47
C THR A 434 -7.95 17.29 -6.34
N PRO A 435 -7.44 18.07 -7.32
CA PRO A 435 -7.52 19.52 -7.32
C PRO A 435 -8.97 20.01 -7.27
N GLY A 436 -9.21 21.07 -6.50
CA GLY A 436 -10.56 21.62 -6.30
C GLY A 436 -11.34 20.98 -5.15
N GLY A 437 -10.89 19.82 -4.63
CA GLY A 437 -11.36 19.29 -3.36
C GLY A 437 -11.04 20.25 -2.19
N VAL A 438 -11.85 20.18 -1.14
CA VAL A 438 -11.66 21.01 0.08
C VAL A 438 -10.42 20.57 0.87
N GLU A 439 -9.91 19.36 0.63
CA GLU A 439 -8.63 18.83 1.16
C GLU A 439 -7.40 19.50 0.57
N ASN A 440 -7.32 20.84 0.54
CA ASN A 440 -6.07 21.47 0.09
C ASN A 440 -5.92 22.99 0.22
N THR A 441 -6.70 23.67 1.06
CA THR A 441 -6.57 25.14 1.15
C THR A 441 -5.18 25.62 1.57
N HIS A 442 -4.36 24.77 2.20
CA HIS A 442 -2.99 25.09 2.60
C HIS A 442 -1.86 24.49 1.73
N ALA A 443 -2.08 23.40 0.98
CA ALA A 443 -1.03 22.83 0.11
C ALA A 443 -1.10 23.28 -1.36
N LYS A 444 -2.16 24.00 -1.78
CA LYS A 444 -2.32 24.52 -3.15
C LYS A 444 -1.18 25.43 -3.67
N ASN A 445 -0.29 25.91 -2.79
CA ASN A 445 0.80 26.83 -3.14
C ASN A 445 2.17 26.45 -2.57
N SER A 446 2.34 25.22 -2.05
CA SER A 446 3.49 24.92 -1.20
C SER A 446 4.76 24.47 -1.93
N GLY A 447 4.67 24.10 -3.22
CA GLY A 447 5.81 23.57 -3.98
C GLY A 447 6.40 22.29 -3.40
N ILE A 448 5.68 21.59 -2.52
CA ILE A 448 6.19 20.42 -1.81
C ILE A 448 6.32 19.24 -2.75
N GLU A 449 7.45 18.56 -2.61
CA GLU A 449 7.90 17.50 -3.49
C GLU A 449 7.53 16.14 -2.89
N ALA A 450 7.01 15.26 -3.74
CA ALA A 450 6.93 13.83 -3.50
C ALA A 450 8.07 13.14 -4.23
N ASN A 451 8.59 12.08 -3.61
CA ASN A 451 9.71 11.29 -4.08
C ASN A 451 9.27 9.83 -4.22
N GLY A 452 9.91 9.13 -5.13
CA GLY A 452 9.76 7.70 -5.32
C GLY A 452 10.86 7.17 -6.21
N ALA A 453 10.82 5.87 -6.50
CA ALA A 453 11.82 5.29 -7.38
C ALA A 453 11.32 4.14 -8.24
N VAL A 454 12.07 3.88 -9.31
CA VAL A 454 12.01 2.65 -10.09
C VAL A 454 13.42 2.01 -10.10
N PRO A 455 13.62 0.86 -9.43
CA PRO A 455 14.88 0.14 -9.49
C PRO A 455 15.20 -0.32 -10.92
N LEU A 456 16.43 -0.07 -11.39
CA LEU A 456 16.87 -0.40 -12.75
C LEU A 456 17.75 -1.64 -12.81
N THR A 457 18.39 -2.00 -11.68
CA THR A 457 19.44 -3.02 -11.64
C THR A 457 19.03 -4.36 -12.26
N ALA A 458 17.86 -4.89 -11.90
CA ALA A 458 17.41 -6.20 -12.39
C ALA A 458 17.17 -6.19 -13.91
N ALA A 459 16.66 -5.07 -14.43
CA ALA A 459 16.46 -4.87 -15.86
C ALA A 459 17.79 -4.74 -16.61
N LEU A 460 18.75 -3.98 -16.07
CA LEU A 460 20.08 -3.85 -16.65
C LEU A 460 20.84 -5.20 -16.65
N GLU A 461 20.74 -5.98 -15.58
CA GLU A 461 21.28 -7.35 -15.54
C GLU A 461 20.63 -8.25 -16.60
N ALA A 462 19.32 -8.11 -16.85
CA ALA A 462 18.64 -8.81 -17.93
C ALA A 462 19.19 -8.39 -19.31
N LYS A 463 19.46 -7.10 -19.51
CA LYS A 463 20.09 -6.57 -20.74
C LYS A 463 21.52 -7.06 -20.94
N ILE A 464 22.26 -7.36 -19.86
CA ILE A 464 23.55 -8.04 -19.96
C ILE A 464 23.38 -9.48 -20.41
N ARG A 465 22.42 -10.22 -19.83
CA ARG A 465 22.12 -11.61 -20.22
C ARG A 465 21.67 -11.72 -21.68
N SER A 466 20.88 -10.76 -22.18
CA SER A 466 20.45 -10.69 -23.58
C SER A 466 21.52 -10.14 -24.52
N LYS A 467 22.70 -9.73 -24.01
CA LYS A 467 23.81 -9.13 -24.75
C LYS A 467 23.50 -7.75 -25.37
N GLU A 468 22.45 -7.07 -24.91
CA GLU A 468 22.11 -5.70 -25.28
C GLU A 468 22.96 -4.66 -24.50
N LEU A 469 23.46 -5.04 -23.32
CA LEU A 469 24.34 -4.25 -22.48
C LEU A 469 25.62 -5.03 -22.19
N ARG A 470 26.79 -4.39 -22.23
CA ARG A 470 28.07 -5.09 -22.05
C ARG A 470 28.36 -5.46 -20.59
N ASP A 471 28.23 -4.49 -19.69
CA ASP A 471 28.51 -4.63 -18.26
C ASP A 471 27.88 -3.47 -17.48
N MET A 472 27.99 -3.49 -16.14
CA MET A 472 27.37 -2.51 -15.25
C MET A 472 28.22 -1.26 -14.97
N ARG A 473 29.38 -1.06 -15.61
CA ARG A 473 30.21 0.13 -15.36
C ARG A 473 29.49 1.40 -15.83
N GLU A 474 29.66 2.47 -15.08
CA GLU A 474 28.93 3.74 -15.24
C GLU A 474 28.93 4.25 -16.67
N GLY A 475 30.10 4.43 -17.31
CA GLY A 475 30.12 4.95 -18.69
C GLY A 475 29.40 4.07 -19.72
N ILE A 476 29.27 2.76 -19.45
CA ILE A 476 28.55 1.82 -20.32
C ILE A 476 27.05 1.88 -20.07
N VAL A 477 26.65 1.85 -18.80
CA VAL A 477 25.25 1.98 -18.40
C VAL A 477 24.70 3.36 -18.78
N GLU A 478 25.47 4.43 -18.58
CA GLU A 478 25.11 5.79 -18.96
C GLU A 478 24.83 5.89 -20.47
N GLY A 479 25.75 5.39 -21.31
CA GLY A 479 25.56 5.38 -22.75
C GLY A 479 24.31 4.60 -23.17
N TYR A 480 24.07 3.46 -22.54
CA TYR A 480 22.87 2.65 -22.79
C TYR A 480 21.58 3.36 -22.35
N LEU A 481 21.56 3.96 -21.16
CA LEU A 481 20.39 4.66 -20.63
C LEU A 481 20.08 5.92 -21.44
N ARG A 482 21.07 6.67 -21.91
CA ARG A 482 20.84 7.82 -22.81
C ARG A 482 20.12 7.40 -24.09
N ALA A 483 20.43 6.21 -24.61
CA ALA A 483 19.78 5.68 -25.80
C ALA A 483 18.39 5.08 -25.50
N ASN A 484 18.17 4.47 -24.34
CA ASN A 484 17.04 3.54 -24.12
C ASN A 484 16.11 3.89 -22.95
N LEU A 485 16.50 4.76 -22.01
CA LEU A 485 15.65 5.13 -20.88
C LEU A 485 14.54 6.05 -21.39
N ARG A 486 13.29 5.70 -21.08
CA ARG A 486 12.09 6.49 -21.41
C ARG A 486 11.18 6.55 -20.19
N TRP A 487 10.32 7.55 -20.16
CA TRP A 487 9.31 7.71 -19.12
C TRP A 487 8.03 8.30 -19.71
N ARG A 488 6.92 8.03 -19.02
CA ARG A 488 5.59 8.59 -19.28
C ARG A 488 4.86 8.84 -17.97
N VAL A 489 3.88 9.74 -18.00
CA VAL A 489 3.04 10.07 -16.86
C VAL A 489 1.60 9.80 -17.25
N ALA A 490 0.82 9.19 -16.35
CA ALA A 490 -0.61 8.97 -16.56
C ALA A 490 -1.38 9.07 -15.25
N LYS A 491 -2.58 9.64 -15.30
CA LYS A 491 -3.55 9.61 -14.19
C LYS A 491 -3.98 8.17 -13.90
N THR A 492 -4.57 7.95 -12.74
CA THR A 492 -5.06 6.61 -12.35
C THR A 492 -6.15 6.05 -13.26
N ASN A 493 -6.91 6.92 -13.93
CA ASN A 493 -7.90 6.56 -14.96
C ASN A 493 -7.28 6.28 -16.35
N ASN A 494 -5.95 6.14 -16.45
CA ASN A 494 -5.20 5.89 -17.68
C ASN A 494 -5.24 7.03 -18.71
N GLU A 495 -5.56 8.25 -18.29
CA GLU A 495 -5.38 9.45 -19.10
C GLU A 495 -3.91 9.86 -19.05
N GLN A 496 -3.25 9.92 -20.21
CA GLN A 496 -1.86 10.36 -20.30
C GLN A 496 -1.71 11.84 -19.91
N ILE A 497 -0.63 12.15 -19.20
CA ILE A 497 -0.21 13.52 -18.85
C ILE A 497 1.10 13.80 -19.59
N ASP A 498 1.19 14.97 -20.23
CA ASP A 498 2.45 15.45 -20.79
C ASP A 498 3.44 15.78 -19.66
N VAL A 499 4.70 15.43 -19.84
CA VAL A 499 5.72 15.59 -18.78
C VAL A 499 5.91 17.06 -18.43
N GLU A 500 5.83 17.93 -19.45
CA GLU A 500 5.88 19.38 -19.35
C GLU A 500 4.74 19.94 -18.48
N ASP A 501 3.64 19.20 -18.38
CA ASP A 501 2.45 19.51 -17.58
C ASP A 501 2.53 18.96 -16.15
N THR A 502 3.68 18.42 -15.76
CA THR A 502 3.94 17.80 -14.45
C THR A 502 4.96 18.64 -13.65
N PRO A 503 4.51 19.60 -12.82
CA PRO A 503 5.41 20.55 -12.15
C PRO A 503 6.46 19.91 -11.26
N GLY A 504 7.70 20.39 -11.35
CA GLY A 504 8.84 19.88 -10.58
C GLY A 504 9.25 18.45 -10.93
N PHE A 505 8.72 17.88 -12.02
CA PHE A 505 9.13 16.55 -12.48
C PHE A 505 10.62 16.50 -12.77
N GLN A 506 11.30 15.57 -12.10
CA GLN A 506 12.69 15.24 -12.33
C GLN A 506 12.84 13.72 -12.22
N ILE A 507 13.55 13.14 -13.20
CA ILE A 507 14.09 11.80 -13.11
C ILE A 507 15.61 11.89 -13.12
N SER A 508 16.26 11.19 -12.20
CA SER A 508 17.71 11.12 -12.10
C SER A 508 18.10 9.68 -11.84
N VAL A 509 19.06 9.17 -12.61
CA VAL A 509 19.59 7.84 -12.37
C VAL A 509 20.77 7.95 -11.44
N VAL A 510 20.67 7.29 -10.30
CA VAL A 510 21.76 7.19 -9.33
C VAL A 510 22.33 5.79 -9.34
N TRP A 511 23.58 5.66 -8.91
CA TRP A 511 24.20 4.36 -8.76
C TRP A 511 25.13 4.32 -7.54
N SER A 512 25.33 3.12 -7.01
CA SER A 512 26.31 2.82 -5.97
C SER A 512 27.03 1.52 -6.29
N GLU A 513 28.26 1.37 -5.79
CA GLU A 513 28.90 0.06 -5.72
C GLU A 513 28.15 -0.80 -4.71
N VAL A 514 28.08 -2.10 -4.98
CA VAL A 514 27.39 -3.07 -4.12
C VAL A 514 28.24 -4.33 -4.02
N VAL A 515 28.37 -4.84 -2.80
CA VAL A 515 28.88 -6.19 -2.55
C VAL A 515 27.70 -7.15 -2.51
N PRO A 516 27.60 -8.13 -3.44
CA PRO A 516 26.53 -9.11 -3.43
C PRO A 516 26.53 -9.93 -2.14
N ALA A 517 25.34 -10.33 -1.68
CA ALA A 517 25.23 -11.30 -0.59
C ALA A 517 25.94 -12.61 -0.97
N THR A 518 26.75 -13.16 -0.05
CA THR A 518 27.47 -14.42 -0.31
C THR A 518 26.64 -15.64 0.05
N SER A 519 25.55 -15.44 0.78
CA SER A 519 24.60 -16.47 1.20
C SER A 519 23.20 -15.89 1.39
N LYS A 520 22.21 -16.76 1.58
CA LYS A 520 20.83 -16.36 1.94
C LYS A 520 20.71 -15.70 3.32
N ASP A 521 21.77 -15.72 4.11
CA ASP A 521 21.82 -15.23 5.49
C ASP A 521 22.35 -13.79 5.57
N GLU A 522 22.66 -13.19 4.43
CA GLU A 522 23.21 -11.84 4.29
C GLU A 522 22.36 -11.00 3.34
N PHE A 523 22.38 -9.69 3.55
CA PHE A 523 21.95 -8.74 2.52
C PHE A 523 23.15 -8.26 1.69
N PRO A 524 22.91 -7.77 0.46
CA PRO A 524 23.91 -6.99 -0.24
C PRO A 524 24.33 -5.76 0.60
N GLN A 525 25.60 -5.36 0.49
CA GLN A 525 26.19 -4.23 1.22
C GLN A 525 26.53 -3.07 0.30
#